data_AF-A0A1Y1N4Y9-F1
#
_entry.id   AF-A0A1Y1N4Y9-F1
#
_cell.length_a   1.000
_cell.length_b   1.000
_cell.length_c   1.000
_cell.angle_alpha   90.00
_cell.angle_beta   90.00
_cell.angle_gamma   90.00
#
_symmetry.space_group_name_H-M   'P 1'
#
loop_
_entity.id
_entity.type
_entity.pdbx_description
1 polymer ?
#
loop_
_entity_poly.entity_id
_entity_poly.type
_entity_poly.pdbx_seq_one_letter_code
_entity_poly.pdbx_strand_id
1 'polypeptide(L)'
;FRERFKAATKSYIDVYFDNVGGDILDMCLARAKEHSRFVMCGGISQYNSANPVGPKNIARVITMRIKMQGFIVFDHQDRIPEIRRELSQWLAEGKLKKTETIVKGG
;
A
#
# COMPACT_ATOMS: atom_id res chain seq x y z
N PHE A 1 3.72 -4.20 -18.23
CA PHE A 1 3.23 -3.54 -16.99
C PHE A 1 3.63 -2.06 -16.93
N ARG A 2 4.92 -1.71 -17.00
CA ARG A 2 5.43 -0.33 -16.83
C ARG A 2 4.69 0.75 -17.64
N GLU A 3 4.40 0.53 -18.91
CA GLU A 3 3.69 1.50 -19.74
C GLU A 3 2.23 1.70 -19.32
N ARG A 4 1.53 0.62 -18.95
CA ARG A 4 0.17 0.70 -18.38
C ARG A 4 0.16 1.46 -17.06
N PHE A 5 1.19 1.25 -16.22
CA PHE A 5 1.32 1.96 -14.94
C PHE A 5 1.55 3.46 -15.14
N LYS A 6 2.44 3.86 -16.05
CA LYS A 6 2.64 5.28 -16.40
C LYS A 6 1.36 5.91 -16.92
N ALA A 7 0.65 5.22 -17.82
CA ALA A 7 -0.60 5.70 -18.38
C ALA A 7 -1.71 5.86 -17.31
N ALA A 8 -1.75 4.96 -16.32
CA ALA A 8 -2.70 5.03 -15.20
C ALA A 8 -2.34 6.12 -14.17
N THR A 9 -1.08 6.54 -14.10
CA THR A 9 -0.58 7.49 -13.09
C THR A 9 -0.23 8.85 -13.68
N LYS A 10 -0.85 9.28 -14.80
CA LYS A 10 -0.49 10.53 -15.51
C LYS A 10 -0.39 11.75 -14.58
N SER A 11 -1.32 11.86 -13.62
CA SER A 11 -1.38 12.95 -12.63
C SER A 11 -0.47 12.75 -11.42
N TYR A 12 0.45 11.78 -11.47
CA TYR A 12 1.28 11.33 -10.35
C TYR A 12 0.44 10.77 -9.19
N ILE A 13 1.12 10.32 -8.13
CA ILE A 13 0.52 9.62 -7.00
C ILE A 13 0.48 10.54 -5.78
N ASP A 14 -0.73 10.88 -5.31
CA ASP A 14 -0.94 11.62 -4.06
C ASP A 14 -0.82 10.71 -2.82
N VAL A 15 -1.35 9.48 -2.90
CA VAL A 15 -1.29 8.49 -1.82
C VAL A 15 -0.95 7.12 -2.38
N TYR A 16 0.00 6.43 -1.74
CA TYR A 16 0.36 5.05 -2.03
C TYR A 16 0.26 4.21 -0.76
N PHE A 17 -0.44 3.08 -0.82
CA PHE A 17 -0.52 2.11 0.26
C PHE A 17 0.30 0.88 -0.14
N ASP A 18 1.48 0.73 0.45
CA ASP A 18 2.44 -0.30 0.08
C ASP A 18 2.28 -1.56 0.92
N ASN A 19 2.04 -2.68 0.23
CA ASN A 19 2.06 -4.03 0.78
C ASN A 19 3.17 -4.90 0.16
N VAL A 20 3.87 -4.38 -0.85
CA VAL A 20 4.71 -5.16 -1.76
C VAL A 20 6.18 -4.82 -1.66
N GLY A 21 6.54 -3.53 -1.59
CA GLY A 21 7.93 -3.09 -1.61
C GLY A 21 8.63 -3.31 -2.96
N GLY A 22 9.96 -3.41 -2.92
CA GLY A 22 10.80 -3.77 -4.07
C GLY A 22 10.62 -2.84 -5.30
N ASP A 23 10.67 -3.44 -6.49
CA ASP A 23 10.55 -2.70 -7.77
C ASP A 23 9.25 -1.92 -7.92
N ILE A 24 8.16 -2.36 -7.27
CA ILE A 24 6.87 -1.65 -7.32
C ILE A 24 6.96 -0.36 -6.51
N LEU A 25 7.50 -0.41 -5.29
CA LEU A 25 7.76 0.79 -4.50
C LEU A 25 8.67 1.76 -5.25
N ASP A 26 9.73 1.25 -5.89
CA ASP A 26 10.65 2.06 -6.67
C ASP A 26 9.95 2.80 -7.83
N MET A 27 9.08 2.10 -8.56
CA MET A 27 8.25 2.71 -9.60
C MET A 27 7.26 3.74 -9.06
N CYS A 28 6.65 3.49 -7.90
CA CYS A 28 5.73 4.43 -7.25
C CYS A 28 6.46 5.69 -6.78
N LEU A 29 7.67 5.57 -6.20
CA LEU A 29 8.50 6.71 -5.82
C LEU A 29 8.87 7.58 -7.03
N ALA A 30 9.17 6.97 -8.19
CA ALA A 30 9.44 7.69 -9.43
C ALA A 30 8.19 8.42 -10.01
N ARG A 31 6.99 8.02 -9.58
CA ARG A 31 5.70 8.63 -9.97
C ARG A 31 5.03 9.35 -8.80
N ALA A 32 5.75 9.62 -7.72
CA ALA A 32 5.21 10.35 -6.58
C ALA A 32 4.92 11.80 -6.94
N LYS A 33 3.77 12.29 -6.48
CA LYS A 33 3.48 13.72 -6.51
C LYS A 33 4.18 14.41 -5.36
N GLU A 34 4.36 15.71 -5.51
CA GLU A 34 4.85 16.57 -4.45
C GLU A 34 3.94 16.51 -3.22
N HIS A 35 4.53 16.39 -2.03
CA HIS A 35 3.84 16.24 -0.74
C HIS A 35 2.93 15.00 -0.62
N SER A 36 3.21 13.96 -1.42
CA SER A 36 2.48 12.70 -1.36
C SER A 36 2.71 11.91 -0.07
N ARG A 37 1.81 10.97 0.22
CA ARG A 37 1.82 10.12 1.42
C ARG A 37 1.94 8.65 1.06
N PHE A 38 2.98 8.01 1.56
CA PHE A 38 3.28 6.61 1.34
C PHE A 38 3.09 5.86 2.66
N VAL A 39 2.06 5.03 2.73
CA VAL A 39 1.73 4.20 3.90
C VAL A 39 2.43 2.85 3.71
N MET A 40 3.39 2.55 4.57
CA MET A 40 4.20 1.34 4.49
C MET A 40 3.60 0.26 5.40
N CYS A 41 2.74 -0.58 4.84
CA CYS A 41 2.06 -1.66 5.57
C CYS A 41 2.84 -2.98 5.49
N GLY A 42 3.56 -3.22 4.39
CA GLY A 42 4.35 -4.43 4.23
C GLY A 42 5.23 -4.43 2.99
N GLY A 43 6.06 -5.46 2.89
CA GLY A 43 7.01 -5.67 1.79
C GLY A 43 7.06 -7.12 1.34
N ILE A 44 5.90 -7.71 0.99
CA ILE A 44 5.79 -9.15 0.70
C ILE A 44 6.80 -9.64 -0.34
N SER A 45 7.21 -8.80 -1.29
CA SER A 45 8.20 -9.18 -2.32
C SER A 45 9.60 -9.45 -1.76
N GLN A 46 9.91 -8.98 -0.55
CA GLN A 46 11.24 -9.06 0.05
C GLN A 46 11.32 -10.10 1.18
N TYR A 47 10.20 -10.55 1.77
CA TYR A 47 10.24 -11.36 3.00
C TYR A 47 11.00 -12.69 2.87
N ASN A 48 10.90 -13.35 1.71
CA ASN A 48 11.57 -14.63 1.46
C ASN A 48 12.89 -14.45 0.69
N SER A 49 13.35 -13.21 0.49
CA SER A 49 14.62 -12.95 -0.18
C SER A 49 15.77 -13.09 0.82
N ALA A 50 16.80 -13.86 0.46
CA ALA A 50 18.04 -13.92 1.23
C ALA A 50 18.80 -12.57 1.21
N ASN A 51 18.56 -11.74 0.19
CA ASN A 51 19.22 -10.44 0.00
C ASN A 51 18.14 -9.39 -0.31
N PRO A 52 17.44 -8.87 0.71
CA PRO A 52 16.45 -7.81 0.51
C PRO A 52 17.12 -6.54 0.01
N VAL A 53 16.47 -5.86 -0.93
CA VAL A 53 16.98 -4.62 -1.56
C VAL A 53 16.10 -3.42 -1.22
N GLY A 54 16.75 -2.29 -0.93
CA GLY A 54 16.08 -1.01 -0.71
C GLY A 54 15.64 -0.34 -2.02
N PRO A 55 14.73 0.65 -1.94
CA PRO A 55 14.28 1.40 -3.12
C PRO A 55 15.40 2.29 -3.68
N LYS A 56 15.61 2.24 -5.00
CA LYS A 56 16.65 3.02 -5.70
C LYS A 56 16.31 4.51 -5.75
N ASN A 57 15.03 4.83 -5.86
CA ASN A 57 14.50 6.17 -5.95
C ASN A 57 14.24 6.83 -4.57
N ILE A 58 14.93 6.41 -3.50
CA ILE A 58 14.72 6.97 -2.16
C ILE A 58 14.96 8.49 -2.09
N ALA A 59 15.85 9.03 -2.92
CA ALA A 59 16.08 10.48 -3.04
C ALA A 59 14.81 11.27 -3.46
N ARG A 60 13.81 10.59 -4.05
CA ARG A 60 12.50 11.21 -4.34
C ARG A 60 11.75 11.60 -3.07
N VAL A 61 11.95 10.90 -1.96
CA VAL A 61 11.35 11.25 -0.67
C VAL A 61 11.75 12.68 -0.27
N ILE A 62 13.02 13.02 -0.46
CA ILE A 62 13.55 14.36 -0.15
C ILE A 62 12.99 15.37 -1.15
N THR A 63 13.26 15.15 -2.44
CA THR A 63 12.97 16.14 -3.48
C THR A 63 11.46 16.39 -3.68
N MET A 64 10.61 15.38 -3.44
CA MET A 64 9.15 15.51 -3.52
C MET A 64 8.50 15.68 -2.14
N ARG A 65 9.28 15.72 -1.05
CA ARG A 65 8.81 15.88 0.34
C ARG A 65 7.71 14.89 0.69
N ILE A 66 7.97 13.63 0.36
CA ILE A 66 7.04 12.52 0.57
C ILE A 66 7.00 12.20 2.06
N LYS A 67 5.80 12.09 2.63
CA LYS A 67 5.65 11.48 3.96
C LYS A 67 5.58 9.98 3.80
N MET A 68 6.63 9.26 4.17
CA MET A 68 6.68 7.80 4.16
C MET A 68 6.61 7.28 5.60
N GLN A 69 5.56 6.53 5.93
CA GLN A 69 5.22 6.18 7.31
C GLN A 69 4.83 4.71 7.43
N GLY A 70 5.44 4.00 8.38
CA GLY A 70 5.06 2.63 8.76
C GLY A 70 3.65 2.59 9.34
N PHE A 71 2.91 1.52 9.04
CA PHE A 71 1.58 1.25 9.55
C PHE A 71 1.50 -0.16 10.13
N ILE A 72 1.21 -0.25 11.43
CA ILE A 72 0.94 -1.51 12.13
C ILE A 72 -0.46 -1.42 12.72
N VAL A 73 -1.33 -2.37 12.37
CA VAL A 73 -2.74 -2.37 12.79
C VAL A 73 -2.91 -2.37 14.31
N PHE A 74 -1.93 -2.89 15.05
CA PHE A 74 -1.97 -2.95 16.51
C PHE A 74 -1.80 -1.59 17.19
N ASP A 75 -1.30 -0.57 16.49
CA ASP A 75 -1.23 0.80 17.00
C ASP A 75 -2.62 1.47 17.09
N HIS A 76 -3.67 0.80 16.58
CA HIS A 76 -5.04 1.31 16.48
C HIS A 76 -6.09 0.35 17.07
N GLN A 77 -5.70 -0.48 18.05
CA GLN A 77 -6.57 -1.48 18.65
C GLN A 77 -7.84 -0.90 19.29
N ASP A 78 -7.73 0.28 19.89
CA ASP A 78 -8.83 1.04 20.50
C ASP A 78 -9.95 1.36 19.50
N ARG A 79 -9.61 1.47 18.22
CA ARG A 79 -10.55 1.79 17.13
C ARG A 79 -11.16 0.57 16.44
N ILE A 80 -10.69 -0.64 16.73
CA ILE A 80 -11.18 -1.86 16.10
C ILE A 80 -12.71 -2.04 16.24
N PRO A 81 -13.33 -1.80 17.41
CA PRO A 81 -14.79 -1.95 17.55
C PRO A 81 -15.58 -1.02 16.61
N GLU A 82 -15.15 0.24 16.49
CA GLU A 82 -15.73 1.24 15.59
C GLU A 82 -15.60 0.80 14.13
N ILE A 83 -14.36 0.48 13.70
CA ILE A 83 -14.05 0.09 12.33
C ILE A 83 -14.83 -1.16 11.93
N ARG A 84 -14.92 -2.15 12.82
CA ARG A 84 -15.67 -3.39 12.55
C ARG A 84 -17.14 -3.11 12.30
N ARG A 85 -17.76 -2.22 13.09
CA ARG A 85 -19.17 -1.82 12.90
C ARG A 85 -19.38 -1.18 11.53
N GLU A 86 -18.52 -0.23 11.15
CA GLU A 86 -18.63 0.46 9.86
C GLU A 86 -18.43 -0.48 8.67
N LEU A 87 -17.39 -1.33 8.72
CA LEU A 87 -17.13 -2.29 7.64
C LEU A 87 -18.26 -3.32 7.51
N SER A 88 -18.83 -3.79 8.63
CA SER A 88 -20.00 -4.67 8.62
C SER A 88 -21.22 -4.00 7.99
N GLN A 89 -21.44 -2.71 8.28
CA GLN A 89 -22.51 -1.94 7.65
C GLN A 89 -22.30 -1.81 6.14
N TRP A 90 -21.09 -1.46 5.68
CA TRP A 90 -20.82 -1.35 4.25
C TRP A 90 -20.94 -2.69 3.51
N LEU A 91 -20.61 -3.81 4.16
CA LEU A 91 -20.86 -5.15 3.62
C LEU A 91 -22.36 -5.42 3.47
N ALA A 92 -23.15 -5.13 4.50
CA ALA A 92 -24.61 -5.33 4.47
C ALA A 92 -25.30 -4.44 3.42
N GLU A 93 -24.81 -3.22 3.22
CA GLU A 93 -25.30 -2.26 2.22
C GLU A 93 -24.77 -2.55 0.80
N GLY A 94 -23.89 -3.54 0.62
CA GLY A 94 -23.27 -3.87 -0.67
C GLY A 94 -22.26 -2.83 -1.18
N LYS A 95 -21.87 -1.86 -0.33
CA LYS A 95 -20.83 -0.85 -0.63
C LYS A 95 -19.41 -1.44 -0.60
N LEU A 96 -19.22 -2.51 0.18
CA LEU A 96 -18.00 -3.30 0.20
C LEU A 96 -18.28 -4.70 -0.34
N LYS A 97 -17.45 -5.15 -1.29
CA LYS A 97 -17.51 -6.52 -1.81
C LYS A 97 -16.39 -7.35 -1.19
N LYS A 98 -16.74 -8.53 -0.69
CA LYS A 98 -15.78 -9.51 -0.17
C LYS A 98 -15.64 -10.64 -1.18
N THR A 99 -14.40 -11.05 -1.43
CA THR A 99 -14.09 -12.27 -2.18
C THR A 99 -13.37 -13.21 -1.24
N GLU A 100 -13.84 -14.44 -1.15
CA GLU A 100 -13.24 -15.47 -0.32
C GLU A 100 -12.76 -16.62 -1.19
N THR A 101 -11.54 -17.06 -0.95
CA THR A 101 -11.04 -18.31 -1.50
C THR A 101 -11.15 -19.34 -0.39
N ILE A 102 -12.11 -20.26 -0.52
CA ILE A 102 -12.28 -21.36 0.42
C ILE A 102 -11.47 -22.55 -0.10
N VAL A 103 -10.39 -22.88 0.59
CA VAL A 103 -9.63 -24.10 0.34
C VAL A 103 -10.16 -25.18 1.28
N LYS A 104 -10.70 -26.28 0.75
CA LYS A 104 -11.02 -27.45 1.57
C LYS A 104 -9.71 -28.06 2.04
N GLY A 105 -9.43 -27.93 3.35
CA GLY A 105 -8.47 -28.79 4.02
C GLY A 105 -9.02 -30.22 4.12
N GLY A 106 -8.12 -31.20 4.17
CA GLY A 106 -8.44 -32.62 4.39
C GLY A 106 -9.09 -32.88 5.74
#